data_AF-A0A2K6MPA9-F1
#
_entry.id   AF-A0A2K6MPA9-F1
#
_cell.length_a   1.000
_cell.length_b   1.000
_cell.length_c   1.000
_cell.angle_alpha   90.00
_cell.angle_beta   90.00
_cell.angle_gamma   90.00
#
_symmetry.space_group_name_H-M   'P 1'
#
loop_
_entity.id
_entity.type
_entity.pdbx_description
1 polymer ?
#
loop_
_entity_poly.entity_id
_entity_poly.type
_entity_poly.pdbx_seq_one_letter_code
_entity_poly.pdbx_strand_id
1 'polypeptide(L)'
;MAEALGVSVTDYTFEDCQLALAEGQLRLPADTCLLEFARLVRGLGLKPEKLEKDLDKYSESARMKGGEKMGIAEFAASLEVPVSDLLEDMFSLFDESGSGQVDLRECVVALSVVCRPARTLDTIQLAFKMYGAQEDGSVGEGDLSCILKTALGVAELTVTDLFRAIDQEEKGKITFADFHRFAEMYPDFAEEYLYPDQTHFESCAETPPALIPNGFCADFSPENSDAGRKPVRKKLD
;
A
#
# COMPACT_ATOMS: atom_id res chain seq x y z
N MET A 1 -14.90 -20.27 -14.00
CA MET A 1 -15.23 -20.53 -12.57
C MET A 1 -15.79 -19.28 -11.91
N ALA A 2 -15.09 -18.13 -11.94
CA ALA A 2 -15.60 -16.85 -11.44
C ALA A 2 -16.89 -16.37 -12.15
N GLU A 3 -16.93 -16.45 -13.48
CA GLU A 3 -18.12 -16.13 -14.29
C GLU A 3 -19.33 -17.03 -13.96
N ALA A 4 -19.08 -18.27 -13.51
CA ALA A 4 -20.13 -19.20 -13.09
C ALA A 4 -20.60 -18.97 -11.63
N LEU A 5 -19.83 -18.22 -10.84
CA LEU A 5 -20.12 -17.86 -9.45
C LEU A 5 -20.69 -16.43 -9.32
N GLY A 6 -20.77 -15.67 -10.42
CA GLY A 6 -21.23 -14.27 -10.40
C GLY A 6 -20.28 -13.33 -9.67
N VAL A 7 -19.01 -13.73 -9.50
CA VAL A 7 -17.98 -12.92 -8.83
C VAL A 7 -17.06 -12.34 -9.89
N SER A 8 -16.71 -11.06 -9.77
CA SER A 8 -15.76 -10.41 -10.65
C SER A 8 -14.41 -11.14 -10.62
N VAL A 9 -13.84 -11.37 -11.81
CA VAL A 9 -12.43 -11.78 -11.90
C VAL A 9 -11.61 -10.54 -11.58
N THR A 10 -10.86 -10.57 -10.49
CA THR A 10 -9.88 -9.53 -10.19
C THR A 10 -8.53 -9.96 -10.76
N ASP A 11 -8.06 -9.27 -11.80
CA ASP A 11 -6.73 -9.48 -12.38
C ASP A 11 -5.66 -8.84 -11.47
N TYR A 12 -5.41 -9.44 -10.29
CA TYR A 12 -4.32 -9.04 -9.41
C TYR A 12 -3.03 -9.74 -9.82
N THR A 13 -1.94 -8.97 -9.92
CA THR A 13 -0.60 -9.51 -10.13
C THR A 13 0.06 -9.92 -8.80
N PHE A 14 1.20 -10.59 -8.88
CA PHE A 14 1.98 -10.92 -7.68
C PHE A 14 2.39 -9.66 -6.91
N GLU A 15 2.75 -8.60 -7.63
CA GLU A 15 3.10 -7.29 -7.06
C GLU A 15 1.90 -6.63 -6.38
N ASP A 16 0.68 -6.79 -6.91
CA ASP A 16 -0.55 -6.28 -6.27
C ASP A 16 -0.79 -6.97 -4.93
N CYS A 17 -0.56 -8.29 -4.87
CA CYS A 17 -0.64 -9.04 -3.61
C CYS A 17 0.45 -8.60 -2.63
N GLN A 18 1.67 -8.33 -3.09
CA GLN A 18 2.73 -7.82 -2.21
C GLN A 18 2.41 -6.44 -1.65
N LEU A 19 1.80 -5.57 -2.45
CA LEU A 19 1.36 -4.25 -2.03
C LEU A 19 0.24 -4.36 -0.98
N ALA A 20 -0.78 -5.19 -1.24
CA ALA A 20 -1.91 -5.39 -0.33
C ALA A 20 -1.53 -6.08 0.99
N LEU A 21 -0.57 -7.01 0.95
CA LEU A 21 -0.13 -7.79 2.11
C LEU A 21 1.13 -7.22 2.79
N ALA A 22 1.56 -6.03 2.40
CA ALA A 22 2.75 -5.41 2.98
C ALA A 22 2.55 -5.18 4.48
N GLU A 23 3.39 -5.82 5.28
CA GLU A 23 3.44 -5.59 6.72
C GLU A 23 4.32 -4.37 7.01
N GLY A 24 3.74 -3.33 7.61
CA GLY A 24 4.41 -2.11 8.05
C GLY A 24 3.54 -1.36 9.06
N GLN A 25 4.03 -0.24 9.59
CA GLN A 25 3.29 0.57 10.58
C GLN A 25 1.99 1.16 10.04
N LEU A 26 1.86 1.25 8.71
CA LEU A 26 0.66 1.71 8.01
C LEU A 26 0.24 0.61 7.05
N ARG A 27 -0.74 -0.20 7.44
CA ARG A 27 -1.34 -1.20 6.55
C ARG A 27 -2.32 -0.51 5.61
N LEU A 28 -2.31 -0.93 4.36
CA LEU A 28 -3.27 -0.43 3.38
C LEU A 28 -4.67 -0.98 3.69
N PRO A 29 -5.71 -0.13 3.67
CA PRO A 29 -7.08 -0.56 3.86
C PRO A 29 -7.60 -1.30 2.61
N ALA A 30 -8.66 -2.08 2.79
CA ALA A 30 -9.21 -2.93 1.73
C ALA A 30 -9.77 -2.13 0.52
N ASP A 31 -10.17 -0.90 0.74
CA ASP A 31 -10.71 0.04 -0.26
C ASP A 31 -9.65 0.98 -0.85
N THR A 32 -8.36 0.70 -0.63
CA THR A 32 -7.26 1.52 -1.14
C THR A 32 -7.29 1.64 -2.67
N CYS A 33 -7.13 2.87 -3.18
CA CYS A 33 -6.96 3.12 -4.61
C CYS A 33 -5.53 2.80 -5.10
N LEU A 34 -4.59 2.50 -4.20
CA LEU A 34 -3.18 2.28 -4.56
C LEU A 34 -2.95 1.02 -5.40
N LEU A 35 -3.86 0.04 -5.35
CA LEU A 35 -3.81 -1.13 -6.24
C LEU A 35 -4.09 -0.72 -7.70
N GLU A 36 -5.05 0.18 -7.91
CA GLU A 36 -5.33 0.72 -9.24
C GLU A 36 -4.21 1.64 -9.70
N PHE A 37 -3.70 2.50 -8.81
CA PHE A 37 -2.53 3.33 -9.08
C PHE A 37 -1.32 2.47 -9.49
N ALA A 38 -1.03 1.37 -8.79
CA ALA A 38 0.06 0.46 -9.13
C ALA A 38 -0.11 -0.19 -10.53
N ARG A 39 -1.34 -0.53 -10.91
CA ARG A 39 -1.66 -1.03 -12.26
C ARG A 39 -1.37 0.02 -13.32
N LEU A 40 -1.78 1.27 -13.10
CA LEU A 40 -1.55 2.38 -14.03
C LEU A 40 -0.06 2.71 -14.17
N VAL A 41 0.70 2.72 -13.07
CA VAL A 41 2.17 2.86 -13.07
C VAL A 41 2.80 1.82 -14.00
N ARG A 42 2.42 0.54 -13.88
CA ARG A 42 2.90 -0.52 -14.76
C ARG A 42 2.44 -0.34 -16.20
N GLY A 43 1.19 0.05 -16.42
CA GLY A 43 0.61 0.30 -17.73
C GLY A 43 1.34 1.41 -18.50
N LEU A 44 1.80 2.45 -17.80
CA LEU A 44 2.63 3.53 -18.35
C LEU A 44 4.09 3.09 -18.62
N GLY A 45 4.45 1.86 -18.28
CA GLY A 45 5.81 1.33 -18.44
C GLY A 45 6.80 1.84 -17.38
N LEU A 46 6.29 2.45 -16.30
CA LEU A 46 7.11 2.89 -15.18
C LEU A 46 7.43 1.68 -14.30
N LYS A 47 8.71 1.29 -14.28
CA LYS A 47 9.17 0.13 -13.52
C LYS A 47 9.44 0.51 -12.07
N PRO A 48 8.87 -0.19 -11.07
CA PRO A 48 9.07 0.13 -9.66
C PRO A 48 10.54 0.22 -9.25
N GLU A 49 11.42 -0.65 -9.76
CA GLU A 49 12.84 -0.67 -9.37
C GLU A 49 13.63 0.52 -9.92
N LYS A 50 13.17 1.11 -11.03
CA LYS A 50 13.73 2.34 -11.58
C LYS A 50 13.17 3.54 -10.82
N LEU A 51 11.85 3.57 -10.63
CA LEU A 51 11.17 4.63 -9.90
C LEU A 51 11.72 4.78 -8.47
N GLU A 52 11.98 3.67 -7.76
CA GLU A 52 12.55 3.69 -6.40
C GLU A 52 13.87 4.47 -6.36
N LYS A 53 14.73 4.28 -7.35
CA LYS A 53 16.03 4.98 -7.45
C LYS A 53 15.87 6.46 -7.79
N ASP A 54 14.80 6.81 -8.49
CA ASP A 54 14.50 8.16 -8.93
C ASP A 54 13.60 8.92 -7.92
N LEU A 55 13.16 8.29 -6.83
CA LEU A 55 12.27 8.91 -5.82
C LEU A 55 12.84 10.20 -5.23
N ASP A 56 14.15 10.25 -4.95
CA ASP A 56 14.79 11.46 -4.43
C ASP A 56 14.69 12.60 -5.45
N LYS A 57 14.95 12.33 -6.75
CA LYS A 57 14.80 13.30 -7.83
C LYS A 57 13.35 13.80 -7.96
N TYR A 58 12.38 12.89 -7.92
CA TYR A 58 10.96 13.27 -7.97
C TYR A 58 10.58 14.11 -6.75
N SER A 59 11.07 13.77 -5.57
CA SER A 59 10.82 14.52 -4.34
C SER A 59 11.39 15.92 -4.37
N GLU A 60 12.61 16.10 -4.90
CA GLU A 60 13.23 17.41 -5.08
C GLU A 60 12.43 18.26 -6.06
N SER A 61 11.99 17.68 -7.18
CA SER A 61 11.15 18.37 -8.16
C SER A 61 9.81 18.81 -7.57
N ALA A 62 9.13 17.93 -6.83
CA ALA A 62 7.85 18.22 -6.19
C ALA A 62 8.00 19.28 -5.08
N ARG A 63 9.06 19.19 -4.27
CA ARG A 63 9.37 20.19 -3.25
C ARG A 63 9.63 21.57 -3.85
N MET A 64 10.34 21.65 -4.98
CA MET A 64 10.60 22.92 -5.68
C MET A 64 9.31 23.59 -6.18
N LYS A 65 8.28 22.81 -6.53
CA LYS A 65 6.96 23.34 -6.91
C LYS A 65 6.13 23.78 -5.72
N GLY A 66 6.52 23.46 -4.48
CA GLY A 66 5.93 24.02 -3.26
C GLY A 66 4.42 23.78 -3.09
N GLY A 67 3.89 22.68 -3.63
CA GLY A 67 2.44 22.40 -3.62
C GLY A 67 1.63 23.15 -4.68
N GLU A 68 2.28 23.77 -5.66
CA GLU A 68 1.60 24.33 -6.83
C GLU A 68 0.87 23.21 -7.58
N LYS A 69 -0.45 23.38 -7.74
CA LYS A 69 -1.27 22.45 -8.48
C LYS A 69 -0.97 22.57 -9.97
N MET A 70 -0.83 21.44 -10.65
CA MET A 70 -0.49 21.40 -12.06
C MET A 70 -1.49 20.61 -12.90
N GLY A 71 -1.67 21.03 -14.15
CA GLY A 71 -2.50 20.31 -15.11
C GLY A 71 -1.81 19.08 -15.70
N ILE A 72 -2.58 18.27 -16.42
CA ILE A 72 -2.15 17.00 -17.01
C ILE A 72 -0.85 17.09 -17.83
N ALA A 73 -0.66 18.18 -18.59
CA ALA A 73 0.53 18.34 -19.44
C ALA A 73 1.82 18.51 -18.63
N GLU A 74 1.76 19.26 -17.53
CA GLU A 74 2.90 19.42 -16.62
C GLU A 74 3.14 18.16 -15.81
N PHE A 75 2.07 17.49 -15.38
CA PHE A 75 2.13 16.21 -14.69
C PHE A 75 2.84 15.14 -15.55
N ALA A 76 2.47 15.05 -16.83
CA ALA A 76 3.12 14.20 -17.82
C ALA A 76 4.62 14.49 -17.94
N ALA A 77 4.98 15.78 -18.02
CA ALA A 77 6.37 16.21 -18.11
C ALA A 77 7.16 15.87 -16.83
N SER A 78 6.56 16.01 -15.65
CA SER A 78 7.17 15.65 -14.37
C SER A 78 7.44 14.15 -14.24
N LEU A 79 6.58 13.30 -14.80
CA LEU A 79 6.76 11.84 -14.83
C LEU A 79 7.58 11.34 -16.03
N GLU A 80 7.95 12.22 -16.95
CA GLU A 80 8.66 11.90 -18.20
C GLU A 80 7.92 10.89 -19.10
N VAL A 81 6.58 11.00 -19.15
CA VAL A 81 5.70 10.16 -19.97
C VAL A 81 4.84 11.01 -20.89
N PRO A 82 4.40 10.49 -22.05
CA PRO A 82 3.45 11.20 -22.90
C PRO A 82 2.06 11.26 -22.24
N VAL A 83 1.29 12.29 -22.58
CA VAL A 83 -0.15 12.31 -22.28
C VAL A 83 -0.81 11.15 -23.01
N SER A 84 -1.55 10.34 -22.27
CA SER A 84 -2.24 9.14 -22.74
C SER A 84 -3.43 8.85 -21.84
N ASP A 85 -4.39 8.04 -22.31
CA ASP A 85 -5.57 7.66 -21.54
C ASP A 85 -5.20 7.08 -20.15
N LEU A 86 -4.15 6.25 -20.09
CA LEU A 86 -3.63 5.71 -18.81
C LEU A 86 -3.09 6.79 -17.87
N LEU A 87 -2.51 7.86 -18.41
CA LEU A 87 -2.04 8.98 -17.60
C LEU A 87 -3.21 9.83 -17.11
N GLU A 88 -4.25 10.00 -17.93
CA GLU A 88 -5.47 10.68 -17.53
C GLU A 88 -6.20 9.91 -16.42
N ASP A 89 -6.28 8.59 -16.53
CA ASP A 89 -6.80 7.72 -15.47
C ASP A 89 -5.98 7.88 -14.19
N MET A 90 -4.64 7.87 -14.28
CA MET A 90 -3.76 8.10 -13.11
C MET A 90 -3.97 9.48 -12.49
N PHE A 91 -4.11 10.51 -13.33
CA PHE A 91 -4.34 11.88 -12.88
C PHE A 91 -5.68 12.01 -12.15
N SER A 92 -6.71 11.32 -12.63
CA SER A 92 -8.05 11.34 -12.03
C SER A 92 -8.10 10.77 -10.61
N LEU A 93 -7.14 9.91 -10.24
CA LEU A 93 -7.02 9.40 -8.87
C LEU A 93 -6.66 10.50 -7.85
N PHE A 94 -6.01 11.58 -8.30
CA PHE A 94 -5.61 12.70 -7.45
C PHE A 94 -6.51 13.94 -7.63
N ASP A 95 -7.11 14.13 -8.80
CA ASP A 95 -8.04 15.24 -9.05
C ASP A 95 -9.48 14.92 -8.59
N GLU A 96 -9.64 14.60 -7.30
CA GLU A 96 -10.94 14.27 -6.70
C GLU A 96 -11.97 15.40 -6.87
N SER A 97 -11.50 16.64 -6.94
CA SER A 97 -12.35 17.83 -7.11
C SER A 97 -12.80 18.08 -8.56
N GLY A 98 -12.24 17.36 -9.55
CA GLY A 98 -12.48 17.61 -10.97
C GLY A 98 -12.02 19.00 -11.43
N SER A 99 -11.01 19.56 -10.76
CA SER A 99 -10.46 20.89 -11.03
C SER A 99 -9.55 20.92 -12.25
N GLY A 100 -9.12 19.76 -12.73
CA GLY A 100 -8.09 19.61 -13.75
C GLY A 100 -6.69 19.91 -13.22
N GLN A 101 -6.46 19.92 -11.90
CA GLN A 101 -5.16 20.19 -11.30
C GLN A 101 -4.85 19.28 -10.10
N VAL A 102 -3.62 18.78 -10.03
CA VAL A 102 -3.15 17.86 -8.97
C VAL A 102 -1.87 18.37 -8.32
N ASP A 103 -1.61 17.98 -7.07
CA ASP A 103 -0.33 18.21 -6.41
C ASP A 103 0.62 17.05 -6.72
N LEU A 104 1.78 17.35 -7.31
CA LEU A 104 2.77 16.31 -7.63
C LEU A 104 3.31 15.61 -6.38
N ARG A 105 3.30 16.28 -5.22
CA ARG A 105 3.75 15.66 -3.96
C ARG A 105 2.91 14.44 -3.62
N GLU A 106 1.60 14.45 -3.91
CA GLU A 106 0.71 13.31 -3.70
C GLU A 106 1.12 12.13 -4.59
N CYS A 107 1.38 12.38 -5.87
CA CYS A 107 1.86 11.35 -6.78
C CYS A 107 3.20 10.75 -6.34
N VAL A 108 4.15 11.57 -5.86
CA VAL A 108 5.45 11.07 -5.37
C VAL A 108 5.29 10.21 -4.11
N VAL A 109 4.37 10.57 -3.20
CA VAL A 109 4.04 9.74 -2.04
C VAL A 109 3.44 8.40 -2.49
N ALA A 110 2.47 8.40 -3.40
CA ALA A 110 1.86 7.18 -3.92
C ALA A 110 2.86 6.28 -4.67
N LEU A 111 3.71 6.87 -5.53
CA LEU A 111 4.82 6.17 -6.20
C LEU A 111 5.73 5.51 -5.17
N SER A 112 6.02 6.23 -4.09
CA SER A 112 6.84 5.71 -3.02
C SER A 112 6.21 4.49 -2.35
N VAL A 113 4.92 4.50 -2.04
CA VAL A 113 4.24 3.31 -1.48
C VAL A 113 4.33 2.12 -2.44
N VAL A 114 4.04 2.31 -3.73
CA VAL A 114 4.08 1.24 -4.73
C VAL A 114 5.50 0.68 -4.91
N CYS A 115 6.52 1.52 -4.86
CA CYS A 115 7.92 1.10 -5.05
C CYS A 115 8.50 0.42 -3.81
N ARG A 116 8.04 0.76 -2.61
CA ARG A 116 8.54 0.21 -1.35
C ARG A 116 7.41 -0.09 -0.34
N PRO A 117 6.52 -1.06 -0.63
CA PRO A 117 5.30 -1.30 0.14
C PRO A 117 5.53 -1.53 1.64
N ALA A 118 6.58 -2.26 2.01
CA ALA A 118 6.90 -2.56 3.41
C ALA A 118 7.69 -1.43 4.14
N ARG A 119 8.08 -0.35 3.45
CA ARG A 119 8.92 0.73 4.02
C ARG A 119 8.11 2.02 4.20
N THR A 120 7.00 1.90 4.90
CA THR A 120 6.04 2.98 5.12
C THR A 120 6.68 4.19 5.81
N LEU A 121 7.51 3.99 6.84
CA LEU A 121 8.23 5.09 7.50
C LEU A 121 9.17 5.84 6.56
N ASP A 122 9.86 5.15 5.64
CA ASP A 122 10.69 5.84 4.65
C ASP A 122 9.81 6.69 3.70
N THR A 123 8.60 6.21 3.38
CA THR A 123 7.58 6.96 2.61
C THR A 123 7.13 8.21 3.36
N ILE A 124 6.81 8.09 4.64
CA ILE A 124 6.48 9.25 5.47
C ILE A 124 7.65 10.23 5.55
N GLN A 125 8.88 9.74 5.71
CA GLN A 125 10.07 10.61 5.72
C GLN A 125 10.24 11.38 4.41
N LEU A 126 10.04 10.72 3.26
CA LEU A 126 10.09 11.35 1.94
C LEU A 126 9.01 12.44 1.83
N ALA A 127 7.80 12.17 2.33
CA ALA A 127 6.71 13.13 2.36
C ALA A 127 7.06 14.35 3.23
N PHE A 128 7.60 14.16 4.43
CA PHE A 128 8.04 15.27 5.29
C PHE A 128 9.11 16.14 4.62
N LYS A 129 10.00 15.57 3.78
CA LYS A 129 10.96 16.37 3.00
C LYS A 129 10.25 17.31 2.00
N MET A 130 9.12 16.89 1.42
CA MET A 130 8.39 17.65 0.39
C MET A 130 7.38 18.64 0.98
N TYR A 131 6.71 18.28 2.07
CA TYR A 131 5.68 19.10 2.71
C TYR A 131 6.25 19.99 3.82
N GLY A 132 7.37 19.58 4.43
CA GLY A 132 7.94 20.25 5.59
C GLY A 132 8.38 21.68 5.31
N ALA A 133 8.21 22.54 6.32
CA ALA A 133 8.70 23.90 6.31
C ALA A 133 10.21 23.98 6.05
N GLN A 134 10.67 25.01 5.36
CA GLN A 134 12.07 25.14 4.98
C GLN A 134 13.03 25.26 6.19
N GLU A 135 12.54 25.75 7.32
CA GLU A 135 13.36 26.02 8.51
C GLU A 135 13.73 24.76 9.28
N ASP A 136 12.77 23.87 9.52
CA ASP A 136 12.90 22.72 10.42
C ASP A 136 12.30 21.42 9.87
N GLY A 137 11.73 21.43 8.66
CA GLY A 137 11.08 20.28 8.05
C GLY A 137 9.80 19.85 8.77
N SER A 138 9.22 20.72 9.59
CA SER A 138 7.97 20.43 10.30
C SER A 138 6.75 20.57 9.38
N VAL A 139 5.73 19.76 9.64
CA VAL A 139 4.45 19.76 8.91
C VAL A 139 3.31 20.06 9.87
N GLY A 140 2.26 20.72 9.37
CA GLY A 140 1.02 20.94 10.11
C GLY A 140 0.05 19.76 10.01
N GLU A 141 -1.09 19.86 10.67
CA GLU A 141 -2.14 18.82 10.66
C GLU A 141 -2.68 18.58 9.24
N GLY A 142 -2.94 19.64 8.48
CA GLY A 142 -3.44 19.52 7.10
C GLY A 142 -2.46 18.83 6.16
N ASP A 143 -1.16 19.12 6.30
CA ASP A 143 -0.11 18.45 5.54
C ASP A 143 -0.04 16.97 5.92
N LEU A 144 -0.04 16.64 7.23
CA LEU A 144 -0.04 15.25 7.69
C LEU A 144 -1.27 14.49 7.17
N SER A 145 -2.43 15.13 7.15
CA SER A 145 -3.66 14.55 6.59
C SER A 145 -3.48 14.18 5.12
N CYS A 146 -3.01 15.11 4.29
CA CYS A 146 -2.74 14.88 2.87
C CYS A 146 -1.71 13.75 2.66
N ILE A 147 -0.62 13.74 3.45
CA ILE A 147 0.41 12.69 3.40
C ILE A 147 -0.18 11.32 3.70
N LEU A 148 -0.90 11.16 4.81
CA LEU A 148 -1.41 9.86 5.25
C LEU A 148 -2.57 9.40 4.36
N LYS A 149 -3.47 10.30 3.97
CA LYS A 149 -4.55 10.01 3.01
C LYS A 149 -3.98 9.42 1.73
N THR A 150 -2.94 10.05 1.18
CA THR A 150 -2.28 9.59 -0.04
C THR A 150 -1.51 8.28 0.17
N ALA A 151 -0.79 8.15 1.28
CA ALA A 151 -0.01 6.95 1.60
C ALA A 151 -0.87 5.71 1.84
N LEU A 152 -2.12 5.90 2.27
CA LEU A 152 -3.12 4.84 2.44
C LEU A 152 -4.01 4.65 1.21
N GLY A 153 -4.07 5.64 0.31
CA GLY A 153 -4.92 5.64 -0.87
C GLY A 153 -6.41 5.66 -0.55
N VAL A 154 -6.82 6.47 0.43
CA VAL A 154 -8.22 6.59 0.85
C VAL A 154 -8.79 7.95 0.47
N ALA A 155 -10.11 8.04 0.30
CA ALA A 155 -10.78 9.29 -0.04
C ALA A 155 -10.88 10.25 1.16
N GLU A 156 -11.02 9.74 2.38
CA GLU A 156 -11.17 10.54 3.59
C GLU A 156 -10.36 9.93 4.72
N LEU A 157 -9.69 10.77 5.50
CA LEU A 157 -8.92 10.34 6.66
C LEU A 157 -8.90 11.44 7.72
N THR A 158 -9.30 11.09 8.95
CA THR A 158 -9.19 11.99 10.10
C THR A 158 -7.88 11.72 10.82
N VAL A 159 -7.06 12.75 11.00
CA VAL A 159 -5.73 12.63 11.63
C VAL A 159 -5.59 13.47 12.90
N THR A 160 -6.66 14.17 13.32
CA THR A 160 -6.60 15.13 14.44
C THR A 160 -6.14 14.50 15.75
N ASP A 161 -6.67 13.33 16.09
CA ASP A 161 -6.29 12.63 17.33
C ASP A 161 -4.84 12.11 17.27
N LEU A 162 -4.41 11.61 16.11
CA LEU A 162 -3.02 11.20 15.88
C LEU A 162 -2.07 12.40 16.00
N PHE A 163 -2.40 13.50 15.34
CA PHE A 163 -1.59 14.70 15.33
C PHE A 163 -1.40 15.24 16.74
N ARG A 164 -2.49 15.32 17.53
CA ARG A 164 -2.43 15.75 18.94
C ARG A 164 -1.64 14.78 19.81
N ALA A 165 -1.70 13.48 19.54
CA ALA A 165 -0.93 12.48 20.29
C ALA A 165 0.60 12.61 20.04
N ILE A 166 0.99 13.05 18.85
CA ILE A 166 2.39 13.32 18.48
C ILE A 166 2.82 14.70 18.99
N ASP A 167 2.00 15.73 18.80
CA ASP A 167 2.28 17.12 19.20
C ASP A 167 1.97 17.38 20.69
N GLN A 168 2.61 16.63 21.58
CA GLN A 168 2.39 16.70 23.02
C GLN A 168 2.71 18.07 23.64
N GLU A 169 3.54 18.85 22.96
CA GLU A 169 3.95 20.20 23.38
C GLU A 169 3.05 21.30 22.80
N GLU A 170 2.00 20.93 22.05
CA GLU A 170 1.05 21.85 21.40
C GLU A 170 1.75 22.92 20.53
N LYS A 171 2.78 22.50 19.79
CA LYS A 171 3.54 23.38 18.88
C LYS A 171 2.74 23.78 17.64
N GLY A 172 1.67 23.05 17.33
CA GLY A 172 0.87 23.17 16.10
C GLY A 172 1.57 22.60 14.87
N LYS A 173 2.71 21.91 15.05
CA LYS A 173 3.55 21.34 13.98
C LYS A 173 4.40 20.20 14.52
N ILE A 174 4.61 19.18 13.70
CA ILE A 174 5.41 18.00 14.05
C ILE A 174 6.55 17.81 13.06
N THR A 175 7.68 17.31 13.53
CA THR A 175 8.80 16.88 12.67
C THR A 175 8.72 15.39 12.38
N PHE A 176 9.46 14.91 11.38
CA PHE A 176 9.55 13.46 11.13
C PHE A 176 10.13 12.73 12.35
N ALA A 177 11.04 13.36 13.11
CA ALA A 177 11.59 12.76 14.32
C ALA A 177 10.51 12.57 15.40
N ASP A 178 9.58 13.51 15.55
CA ASP A 178 8.45 13.38 16.47
C ASP A 178 7.54 12.23 16.04
N PHE A 179 7.18 12.16 14.75
CA PHE A 179 6.36 11.08 14.18
C PHE A 179 7.03 9.71 14.34
N HIS A 180 8.31 9.60 13.98
CA HIS A 180 9.08 8.35 14.06
C HIS A 180 9.16 7.85 15.50
N ARG A 181 9.50 8.73 16.45
CA ARG A 181 9.55 8.37 17.86
C ARG A 181 8.19 7.89 18.36
N PHE A 182 7.10 8.53 17.95
CA PHE A 182 5.75 8.09 18.30
C PHE A 182 5.45 6.70 17.73
N ALA A 183 5.72 6.47 16.45
CA ALA A 183 5.51 5.18 15.79
C ALA A 183 6.35 4.03 16.40
N GLU A 184 7.54 4.33 16.92
CA GLU A 184 8.35 3.35 17.66
C GLU A 184 7.77 3.01 19.03
N MET A 185 7.17 3.99 19.72
CA MET A 185 6.55 3.78 21.05
C MET A 185 5.20 3.08 20.95
N TYR A 186 4.46 3.29 19.86
CA TYR A 186 3.13 2.75 19.62
C TYR A 186 3.05 2.06 18.24
N PRO A 187 3.59 0.84 18.08
CA PRO A 187 3.66 0.17 16.78
C PRO A 187 2.30 -0.04 16.08
N ASP A 188 1.23 -0.15 16.87
CA ASP A 188 -0.14 -0.39 16.41
C ASP A 188 -0.98 0.91 16.32
N PHE A 189 -0.34 2.08 16.33
CA PHE A 189 -1.05 3.37 16.35
C PHE A 189 -2.04 3.54 15.18
N ALA A 190 -1.77 2.92 14.03
CA ALA A 190 -2.65 3.04 12.88
C ALA A 190 -4.05 2.47 13.18
N GLU A 191 -4.14 1.37 13.91
CA GLU A 191 -5.42 0.75 14.26
C GLU A 191 -6.22 1.62 15.24
N GLU A 192 -5.52 2.25 16.19
CA GLU A 192 -6.16 3.10 17.21
C GLU A 192 -6.57 4.47 16.67
N TYR A 193 -5.73 5.08 15.82
CA TYR A 193 -5.90 6.48 15.42
C TYR A 193 -6.39 6.69 13.99
N LEU A 194 -6.13 5.74 13.08
CA LEU A 194 -6.50 5.87 11.66
C LEU A 194 -7.70 4.97 11.29
N TYR A 195 -7.89 3.87 12.02
CA TYR A 195 -8.96 2.90 11.80
C TYR A 195 -9.83 2.61 13.04
N PRO A 196 -10.31 3.64 13.77
CA PRO A 196 -11.03 3.43 15.03
C PRO A 196 -12.28 2.54 14.85
N ASP A 197 -12.95 2.58 13.70
CA ASP A 197 -14.15 1.79 13.42
C ASP A 197 -13.89 0.30 13.13
N GLN A 198 -12.65 -0.08 12.76
CA GLN A 198 -12.29 -1.50 12.54
C GLN A 198 -12.09 -2.25 13.86
N THR A 199 -11.78 -1.53 14.95
CA THR A 199 -11.62 -2.12 16.29
C THR A 199 -12.91 -2.76 16.85
N HIS A 200 -14.07 -2.47 16.24
CA HIS A 200 -15.35 -3.04 16.67
C HIS A 200 -15.74 -4.34 15.96
N PHE A 201 -15.01 -4.76 14.91
CA PHE A 201 -15.27 -6.00 14.18
C PHE A 201 -14.38 -7.18 14.61
N GLU A 202 -13.29 -6.94 15.34
CA GLU A 202 -12.37 -7.98 15.82
C GLU A 202 -12.62 -8.49 17.24
N SER A 203 -13.87 -8.39 17.75
CA SER A 203 -14.29 -9.11 18.97
C SER A 203 -14.91 -10.49 18.69
N CYS A 204 -14.71 -11.05 17.49
CA CYS A 204 -15.06 -12.43 17.18
C CYS A 204 -13.81 -13.26 16.87
N ALA A 205 -12.89 -13.34 17.83
CA ALA A 205 -12.03 -14.51 17.97
C ALA A 205 -12.86 -15.70 18.52
N GLU A 206 -13.92 -16.11 17.82
CA GLU A 206 -14.36 -17.49 17.91
C GLU A 206 -13.47 -18.31 16.98
N THR A 207 -12.72 -19.20 17.61
CA THR A 207 -11.92 -20.24 16.96
C THR A 207 -12.78 -20.92 15.89
N PRO A 208 -12.35 -21.03 14.62
CA PRO A 208 -13.10 -21.84 13.67
C PRO A 208 -13.16 -23.28 14.21
N PRO A 209 -14.34 -23.92 14.25
CA PRO A 209 -14.40 -25.32 14.64
C PRO A 209 -13.56 -26.10 13.62
N ALA A 210 -12.67 -26.96 14.15
CA ALA A 210 -11.73 -27.75 13.38
C ALA A 210 -12.38 -28.32 12.10
N LEU A 211 -11.72 -28.09 10.96
CA LEU A 211 -12.06 -28.70 9.68
C LEU A 211 -12.23 -30.21 9.86
N ILE A 212 -13.47 -30.68 9.80
CA ILE A 212 -13.79 -32.10 9.72
C ILE A 212 -13.32 -32.57 8.33
N PRO A 213 -12.46 -33.60 8.24
CA PRO A 213 -12.04 -34.13 6.95
C PRO A 213 -13.19 -34.97 6.40
N ASN A 214 -13.92 -34.44 5.43
CA ASN A 214 -14.82 -35.26 4.63
C ASN A 214 -13.98 -36.09 3.66
N GLY A 215 -13.51 -37.23 4.16
CA GLY A 215 -13.04 -38.33 3.32
C GLY A 215 -14.20 -38.96 2.57
N PHE A 216 -14.07 -39.11 1.26
CA PHE A 216 -14.30 -40.38 0.58
C PHE A 216 -13.56 -40.41 -0.78
N CYS A 217 -12.91 -41.54 -1.03
CA CYS A 217 -11.95 -41.82 -2.10
C CYS A 217 -12.59 -42.00 -3.50
N ALA A 218 -11.77 -41.84 -4.54
CA ALA A 218 -11.63 -42.87 -5.58
C ALA A 218 -10.27 -42.77 -6.27
N ASP A 219 -9.48 -43.83 -6.10
CA ASP A 219 -8.21 -44.11 -6.78
C ASP A 219 -8.35 -44.08 -8.31
N PHE A 220 -7.48 -43.32 -8.98
CA PHE A 220 -7.09 -43.56 -10.37
C PHE A 220 -5.65 -43.09 -10.59
N SER A 221 -4.71 -44.03 -10.58
CA SER A 221 -3.42 -43.91 -11.24
C SER A 221 -3.10 -45.25 -11.92
N PRO A 222 -2.98 -45.32 -13.26
CA PRO A 222 -2.67 -46.55 -13.96
C PRO A 222 -1.16 -46.75 -14.17
N GLU A 223 -0.77 -48.03 -14.18
CA GLU A 223 0.42 -48.66 -14.79
C GLU A 223 1.81 -48.31 -14.20
N ASN A 224 2.82 -49.18 -14.18
CA ASN A 224 3.02 -50.61 -14.43
C ASN A 224 4.43 -50.90 -13.87
N SER A 225 4.68 -52.07 -13.27
CA SER A 225 5.84 -52.93 -13.57
C SER A 225 6.18 -53.95 -12.46
N ASP A 226 6.27 -55.16 -12.97
CA ASP A 226 6.68 -56.46 -12.47
C ASP A 226 8.02 -56.51 -11.70
N ALA A 227 8.07 -57.27 -10.60
CA ALA A 227 9.21 -58.13 -10.25
C ALA A 227 8.88 -59.01 -9.02
N GLY A 228 8.83 -60.32 -9.27
CA GLY A 228 8.34 -61.34 -8.36
C GLY A 228 9.12 -61.56 -7.06
N ARG A 229 8.42 -62.16 -6.08
CA ARG A 229 9.02 -62.81 -4.92
C ARG A 229 8.48 -64.23 -4.77
N LYS A 230 9.37 -65.22 -4.82
CA LYS A 230 9.12 -66.58 -4.33
C LYS A 230 9.86 -66.83 -3.00
N PRO A 231 9.40 -67.79 -2.18
CA PRO A 231 9.48 -67.71 -0.73
C PRO A 231 10.57 -68.62 -0.15
N VAL A 232 11.02 -68.33 1.08
CA VAL A 232 11.75 -69.30 1.89
C VAL A 232 11.24 -69.26 3.33
N ARG A 233 10.58 -70.35 3.72
CA ARG A 233 10.44 -70.80 5.11
C ARG A 233 11.75 -71.47 5.53
N LYS A 234 12.17 -71.30 6.78
CA LYS A 234 12.63 -72.40 7.65
C LYS A 234 12.79 -71.94 9.11
N LYS A 235 12.24 -72.77 10.00
CA LYS A 235 12.49 -72.83 11.45
C LYS A 235 13.82 -73.53 11.73
N LEU A 236 14.51 -73.07 12.77
CA LEU A 236 15.35 -73.78 13.77
C LEU A 236 15.73 -72.65 14.75
N ASP A 237 15.58 -72.70 16.07
CA ASP A 237 15.38 -73.74 17.07
C ASP A 237 14.39 -73.19 18.12
#